data_AF-A0A2E4DTW5-F1
#
_entry.id   AF-A0A2E4DTW5-F1
#
_cell.length_a   1.000
_cell.length_b   1.000
_cell.length_c   1.000
_cell.angle_alpha   90.00
_cell.angle_beta   90.00
_cell.angle_gamma   90.00
#
_symmetry.space_group_name_H-M   'P 1'
#
loop_
_entity.id
_entity.type
_entity.pdbx_description
1 polymer ?
#
loop_
_entity_poly.entity_id
_entity_poly.type
_entity_poly.pdbx_seq_one_letter_code
_entity_poly.pdbx_strand_id
1 'polypeptide(L)'
;MINENKVKSALKLGKTVIGSEASRFGITELVHIFAQAGFDFIFIDMEHTTFNLETVAQMIQVSRLLDITPIVRVPDAKYHLIAKVIDV
;
A
#
# COMPACT_ATOMS: atom_id res chain seq x y z
N MET A 1 0.61 -18.65 -4.33
CA MET A 1 1.90 -18.30 -4.95
C MET A 1 2.37 -17.00 -4.34
N ILE A 2 3.67 -16.87 -4.03
CA ILE A 2 4.23 -15.60 -3.54
C ILE A 2 4.56 -14.76 -4.77
N ASN A 3 3.88 -13.62 -4.94
CA ASN A 3 4.16 -12.68 -6.02
C ASN A 3 5.44 -11.89 -5.73
N GLU A 4 6.19 -11.53 -6.77
CA GLU A 4 7.36 -10.66 -6.64
C GLU A 4 6.94 -9.25 -6.16
N ASN A 5 7.69 -8.68 -5.20
CA ASN A 5 7.52 -7.28 -4.82
C ASN A 5 8.34 -6.38 -5.76
N LYS A 6 7.65 -5.78 -6.75
CA LYS A 6 8.26 -4.99 -7.82
C LYS A 6 9.02 -3.77 -7.32
N VAL A 7 8.46 -3.05 -6.34
CA VAL A 7 9.13 -1.88 -5.74
C VAL A 7 10.43 -2.29 -5.06
N LYS A 8 10.41 -3.37 -4.26
CA LYS A 8 11.61 -3.89 -3.61
C LYS A 8 12.66 -4.32 -4.62
N SER A 9 12.27 -4.98 -5.71
CA SER A 9 13.18 -5.37 -6.80
C SER A 9 13.76 -4.15 -7.52
N ALA A 10 12.93 -3.15 -7.86
CA ALA A 10 13.35 -1.92 -8.52
C ALA A 10 14.36 -1.12 -7.66
N LEU A 11 14.07 -0.96 -6.36
CA LEU A 11 14.97 -0.30 -5.42
C LEU A 11 16.32 -1.01 -5.30
N LYS A 12 16.35 -2.36 -5.26
CA LYS A 12 17.60 -3.14 -5.25
C LYS A 12 18.45 -2.94 -6.51
N LEU A 13 17.81 -2.63 -7.64
CA LEU A 13 18.47 -2.34 -8.91
C LEU A 13 18.88 -0.86 -9.03
N GLY A 14 18.70 -0.05 -7.99
CA GLY A 14 19.00 1.39 -8.03
C GLY A 14 18.03 2.20 -8.89
N LYS A 15 16.88 1.63 -9.25
CA LYS A 15 15.85 2.36 -10.01
C LYS A 15 15.09 3.32 -9.10
N THR A 16 14.68 4.44 -9.66
CA THR A 16 13.72 5.34 -9.01
C THR A 16 12.33 4.72 -9.07
N VAL A 17 11.59 4.82 -7.96
CA VAL A 17 10.18 4.45 -7.87
C VAL A 17 9.40 5.65 -7.36
N ILE A 18 8.22 5.90 -7.92
CA ILE A 18 7.38 7.04 -7.61
C ILE A 18 6.05 6.54 -7.04
N GLY A 19 5.62 7.13 -5.93
CA GLY A 19 4.34 6.81 -5.29
C GLY A 19 3.77 8.03 -4.59
N SER A 20 2.53 7.88 -4.12
CA SER A 20 1.82 8.93 -3.40
C SER A 20 1.10 8.37 -2.18
N GLU A 21 0.88 9.23 -1.19
CA GLU A 21 0.15 8.91 0.03
C GLU A 21 -1.37 8.96 -0.21
N ALA A 22 -2.06 7.96 0.35
CA ALA A 22 -3.49 7.98 0.61
C ALA A 22 -3.69 8.40 2.08
N SER A 23 -3.88 9.71 2.31
CA SER A 23 -4.04 10.28 3.65
C SER A 23 -5.43 10.80 3.95
N ARG A 24 -6.26 11.03 2.92
CA ARG A 24 -7.57 11.69 3.10
C ARG A 24 -8.76 10.83 2.69
N PHE A 25 -8.58 9.96 1.70
CA PHE A 25 -9.66 9.16 1.14
C PHE A 25 -9.33 7.67 1.28
N GLY A 26 -9.98 7.00 2.23
CA GLY A 26 -9.89 5.56 2.46
C GLY A 26 -10.85 4.81 1.57
N ILE A 27 -10.72 5.02 0.25
CA ILE A 27 -11.62 4.44 -0.77
C ILE A 27 -10.77 3.71 -1.81
N THR A 28 -11.29 2.62 -2.36
CA THR A 28 -10.57 1.78 -3.32
C THR A 28 -10.38 2.46 -4.67
N GLU A 29 -11.23 3.42 -5.02
CA GLU A 29 -11.13 4.22 -6.24
C GLU A 29 -9.83 5.01 -6.31
N LEU A 30 -9.25 5.39 -5.16
CA LEU A 30 -7.95 6.08 -5.14
C LEU A 30 -6.83 5.16 -5.65
N VAL A 31 -6.91 3.86 -5.37
CA VAL A 31 -5.98 2.84 -5.88
C VAL A 31 -6.08 2.75 -7.41
N HIS A 32 -7.30 2.77 -7.96
CA HIS A 32 -7.52 2.81 -9.41
C HIS A 32 -6.88 4.03 -10.05
N ILE A 33 -7.10 5.21 -9.47
CA ILE A 33 -6.52 6.46 -9.97
C ILE A 33 -5.00 6.36 -9.95
N PHE A 34 -4.40 5.85 -8.88
CA PHE A 34 -2.94 5.81 -8.75
C PHE A 34 -2.31 4.79 -9.70
N ALA A 35 -2.90 3.60 -9.82
CA ALA A 35 -2.44 2.59 -10.79
C ALA A 35 -2.52 3.13 -12.22
N GLN A 36 -3.63 3.77 -12.59
CA GLN A 36 -3.81 4.35 -13.93
C GLN A 36 -2.89 5.55 -14.19
N ALA A 37 -2.54 6.31 -13.15
CA ALA A 37 -1.57 7.41 -13.22
C ALA A 37 -0.11 6.92 -13.36
N GLY A 38 0.14 5.61 -13.24
CA GLY A 38 1.47 5.03 -13.40
C GLY A 38 2.36 5.10 -12.16
N PHE A 39 1.78 5.22 -10.96
CA PHE A 39 2.55 5.12 -9.73
C PHE A 39 3.01 3.67 -9.47
N ASP A 40 4.23 3.52 -8.97
CA ASP A 40 4.81 2.22 -8.60
C ASP A 40 4.22 1.69 -7.28
N PHE A 41 3.82 2.60 -6.39
CA PHE A 41 3.23 2.26 -5.10
C PHE A 41 2.19 3.28 -4.62
N ILE A 42 1.31 2.79 -3.76
CA ILE A 42 0.43 3.61 -2.92
C ILE A 42 0.88 3.48 -1.47
N PHE A 43 1.03 4.61 -0.80
CA PHE A 43 1.37 4.67 0.62
C PHE A 43 0.11 4.89 1.45
N ILE A 44 -0.35 3.85 2.14
CA ILE A 44 -1.58 3.86 2.93
C ILE A 44 -1.22 4.19 4.37
N ASP A 45 -1.71 5.32 4.86
CA ASP A 45 -1.38 5.78 6.20
C ASP A 45 -2.42 5.34 7.22
N MET A 46 -2.02 4.55 8.23
CA MET A 46 -2.85 4.22 9.39
C MET A 46 -2.45 4.98 10.66
N GLU A 47 -1.37 5.78 10.63
CA GLU A 47 -0.88 6.52 11.79
C GLU A 47 -1.61 7.86 11.95
N HIS A 48 -1.83 8.59 10.86
CA HIS A 48 -2.42 9.93 10.89
C HIS A 48 -3.79 10.02 10.19
N THR A 49 -4.45 8.89 9.96
CA THR A 49 -5.78 8.82 9.35
C THR A 49 -6.75 8.03 10.24
N THR A 50 -8.01 7.98 9.81
CA THR A 50 -9.06 7.17 10.44
C THR A 50 -9.19 5.79 9.80
N PHE A 51 -8.22 5.35 8.98
CA PHE A 51 -8.34 4.09 8.25
C PHE A 51 -8.23 2.91 9.20
N ASN A 52 -9.27 2.08 9.22
CA ASN A 52 -9.28 0.83 9.97
C ASN A 52 -8.70 -0.32 9.12
N LEU A 53 -8.54 -1.49 9.73
CA LEU A 53 -8.00 -2.66 9.04
C LEU A 53 -8.88 -3.11 7.86
N GLU A 54 -10.20 -2.95 7.94
CA GLU A 54 -11.11 -3.32 6.85
C GLU A 54 -10.88 -2.46 5.60
N THR A 55 -10.81 -1.14 5.77
CA THR A 55 -10.49 -0.20 4.69
C THR A 55 -9.12 -0.52 4.07
N VAL A 56 -8.10 -0.71 4.90
CA VAL A 56 -6.75 -1.01 4.42
C VAL A 56 -6.69 -2.36 3.70
N ALA A 57 -7.39 -3.39 4.20
CA ALA A 57 -7.47 -4.69 3.55
C ALA A 57 -8.13 -4.60 2.17
N GLN A 58 -9.22 -3.83 2.04
CA GLN A 58 -9.87 -3.58 0.74
C GLN A 58 -8.92 -2.86 -0.23
N MET A 59 -8.21 -1.83 0.24
CA MET A 59 -7.22 -1.11 -0.58
C MET A 59 -6.05 -2.00 -1.00
N ILE A 60 -5.54 -2.87 -0.11
CA ILE A 60 -4.50 -3.86 -0.42
C ILE A 60 -4.99 -4.84 -1.48
N GLN A 61 -6.21 -5.36 -1.34
CA GLN A 61 -6.79 -6.29 -2.30
C GLN A 61 -6.88 -5.67 -3.69
N VAL A 62 -7.40 -4.44 -3.79
CA VAL A 62 -7.48 -3.72 -5.07
C VAL A 62 -6.09 -3.39 -5.63
N SER A 63 -5.13 -3.05 -4.76
CA SER A 63 -3.74 -2.80 -5.17
C SER A 63 -3.11 -4.04 -5.82
N ARG A 64 -3.36 -5.23 -5.25
CA ARG A 64 -2.93 -6.51 -5.82
C ARG A 64 -3.58 -6.81 -7.17
N LEU A 65 -4.87 -6.49 -7.33
CA LEU A 65 -5.61 -6.69 -8.59
C LEU A 65 -5.11 -5.76 -9.71
N LEU A 66 -4.70 -4.55 -9.36
CA LEU A 66 -4.23 -3.52 -10.29
C LEU A 66 -2.71 -3.47 -10.43
N ASP A 67 -2.00 -4.39 -9.77
CA ASP A 67 -0.55 -4.54 -9.88
C ASP A 67 0.25 -3.28 -9.47
N ILE A 68 -0.29 -2.52 -8.50
CA ILE A 68 0.38 -1.42 -7.80
C ILE A 68 0.80 -1.89 -6.40
N THR A 69 2.00 -1.54 -5.94
CA THR A 69 2.49 -2.05 -4.64
C THR A 69 1.86 -1.26 -3.47
N PRO A 70 1.13 -1.90 -2.55
CA PRO A 70 0.69 -1.22 -1.32
C PRO A 70 1.83 -1.19 -0.29
N ILE A 71 2.09 -0.01 0.28
CA ILE A 71 2.96 0.18 1.44
C ILE A 71 2.09 0.76 2.54
N VAL A 72 2.04 0.12 3.71
CA VAL A 72 1.21 0.58 4.82
C VAL A 72 2.07 1.13 5.95
N ARG A 73 1.78 2.36 6.40
CA ARG A 73 2.33 2.93 7.63
C ARG A 73 1.45 2.54 8.80
N VAL A 74 1.94 1.65 9.65
CA VAL A 74 1.29 1.31 10.92
C VAL A 74 1.55 2.38 11.99
N PRO A 75 0.70 2.50 13.02
CA PRO A 75 0.85 3.55 14.04
C PRO A 75 2.13 3.49 14.87
N ASP A 76 2.76 2.31 14.99
CA ASP A 76 3.97 2.11 15.77
C ASP A 76 4.66 0.79 15.36
N ALA A 77 5.94 0.62 15.67
CA ALA A 77 6.74 -0.57 15.39
C ALA A 77 6.45 -1.74 16.36
N LYS A 78 5.17 -1.93 16.73
CA LYS A 78 4.72 -3.00 17.62
C LYS A 78 4.24 -4.19 16.80
N TYR A 79 4.66 -5.39 17.20
CA TYR A 79 4.34 -6.65 16.51
C TYR A 79 2.86 -6.78 16.14
N HIS A 80 1.96 -6.52 17.08
CA HIS A 80 0.51 -6.71 16.88
C HIS A 80 -0.11 -5.70 15.90
N LEU A 81 0.56 -4.57 15.63
CA LEU A 81 0.11 -3.60 14.61
C LEU A 81 0.62 -4.03 13.23
N ILE A 82 1.87 -4.49 13.16
CA ILE A 82 2.49 -4.96 11.92
C ILE A 82 1.82 -6.26 11.43
N ALA A 83 1.71 -7.26 12.31
CA ALA A 83 1.22 -8.60 11.95
C ALA A 83 -0.17 -8.54 11.30
N LYS A 84 -1.09 -7.77 11.89
CA LYS A 84 -2.45 -7.60 11.35
C LYS A 84 -2.48 -7.10 9.90
N VAL A 85 -1.57 -6.20 9.53
CA VAL A 85 -1.49 -5.64 8.18
C VAL A 85 -0.79 -6.60 7.21
N ILE A 86 0.18 -7.39 7.69
CA ILE A 86 0.86 -8.38 6.87
C ILE A 86 -0.05 -9.59 6.55
N ASP A 87 -0.98 -9.91 7.44
CA ASP A 87 -1.90 -11.06 7.29
C ASP A 87 -3.07 -10.80 6.33
N VAL A 88 -3.31 -9.54 5.91
CA VAL A 88 -4.41 -9.16 4.99
C VAL A 88 -3.99 -9.07 3.52
#